data_AF-A0A3B8WI92-F1
#
_entry.id   AF-A0A3B8WI92-F1
#
_cell.length_a   1.000
_cell.length_b   1.000
_cell.length_c   1.000
_cell.angle_alpha   90.00
_cell.angle_beta   90.00
_cell.angle_gamma   90.00
#
_symmetry.space_group_name_H-M   'P 1'
#
loop_
_entity.id
_entity.type
_entity.pdbx_description
1 polymer ?
#
loop_
_entity_poly.entity_id
_entity_poly.type
_entity_poly.pdbx_seq_one_letter_code
_entity_poly.pdbx_strand_id
1 'polypeptide(L)'
;GAAGLQSPIVKFLGDDVALAIMERVGAEDGDIVFFGADKATVVNEALGALRIKVGHDLNMLTCEWAPMWVVDFPMFEELPDGNLTAIHHPFTAPSCSPEELAADPANALSR
;
A
#
# COMPACT_ATOMS: atom_id res chain seq x y z
N GLY A 1 24.63 12.58 1.72
CA GLY A 1 24.99 11.73 2.87
C GLY A 1 24.13 12.07 4.08
N ALA A 2 24.11 11.26 5.14
CA ALA A 2 23.12 11.39 6.24
C ALA A 2 23.04 12.79 6.88
N ALA A 3 24.16 13.50 6.98
CA ALA A 3 24.22 14.88 7.49
C ALA A 3 23.40 15.92 6.67
N GLY A 4 23.03 15.60 5.42
CA GLY A 4 22.18 16.44 4.58
C GLY A 4 20.69 16.25 4.80
N LEU A 5 20.27 15.21 5.53
CA LEU A 5 18.87 14.91 5.79
C LEU A 5 18.31 15.86 6.86
N GLN A 6 17.35 16.70 6.48
CA GLN A 6 16.67 17.60 7.41
C GLN A 6 15.32 17.03 7.85
N SER A 7 15.26 16.46 9.05
CA SER A 7 14.01 15.99 9.62
C SER A 7 14.12 15.74 11.13
N PRO A 8 13.04 16.00 11.91
CA PRO A 8 13.03 15.75 13.35
C PRO A 8 13.12 14.27 13.72
N ILE A 9 12.84 13.35 12.78
CA ILE A 9 12.87 11.91 13.02
C ILE A 9 14.21 11.24 12.70
N VAL A 10 15.10 11.89 11.93
CA VAL A 10 16.38 11.29 11.46
C VAL A 10 17.25 10.82 12.62
N LYS A 11 17.28 11.58 13.72
CA LYS A 11 18.03 11.23 14.94
C LYS A 11 17.60 9.91 15.59
N PHE A 12 16.39 9.43 15.30
CA PHE A 12 15.87 8.16 15.84
C PHE A 12 16.08 6.97 14.89
N LEU A 13 16.36 7.22 13.61
CA LEU A 13 16.62 6.18 12.63
C LEU A 13 18.08 5.68 12.71
N GLY A 14 19.02 6.61 12.90
CA GLY A 14 20.44 6.35 12.72
C GLY A 14 20.83 6.38 11.23
N ASP A 15 22.11 6.67 10.97
CA ASP A 15 22.61 6.95 9.63
C ASP A 15 22.44 5.76 8.67
N ASP A 16 22.73 4.55 9.14
CA ASP A 16 22.64 3.33 8.32
C ASP A 16 21.21 3.09 7.82
N VAL A 17 20.22 3.20 8.72
CA VAL A 17 18.81 3.01 8.38
C VAL A 17 18.32 4.14 7.48
N ALA A 18 18.67 5.38 7.78
CA ALA A 18 18.27 6.53 6.98
C ALA A 18 18.80 6.42 5.55
N LEU A 19 20.07 6.09 5.38
CA LEU A 19 20.69 5.91 4.06
C LEU A 19 20.11 4.72 3.30
N ALA A 20 19.85 3.59 3.96
CA ALA A 20 19.22 2.44 3.32
C ALA A 20 17.78 2.73 2.85
N ILE A 21 17.04 3.59 3.56
CA ILE A 21 15.71 4.04 3.12
C ILE A 21 15.86 4.95 1.88
N MET A 22 16.77 5.93 1.90
CA MET A 22 16.99 6.82 0.75
C MET A 22 17.38 6.05 -0.51
N GLU A 23 18.24 5.03 -0.37
CA GLU A 23 18.61 4.14 -1.47
C GLU A 23 17.39 3.36 -1.99
N ARG A 24 16.60 2.77 -1.10
CA ARG A 24 15.44 1.95 -1.49
C ARG A 24 14.34 2.76 -2.19
N VAL A 25 14.09 3.97 -1.74
CA VAL A 25 13.05 4.85 -2.33
C VAL A 25 13.57 5.64 -3.52
N GLY A 26 14.88 5.60 -3.80
CA GLY A 26 15.50 6.32 -4.91
C GLY A 26 15.43 7.84 -4.78
N ALA A 27 15.50 8.36 -3.54
CA ALA A 27 15.42 9.81 -3.31
C ALA A 27 16.70 10.52 -3.76
N GLU A 28 16.54 11.64 -4.48
CA GLU A 28 17.61 12.51 -4.93
C GLU A 28 17.67 13.82 -4.11
N ASP A 29 18.75 14.59 -4.29
CA ASP A 29 18.89 15.89 -3.64
C ASP A 29 17.77 16.84 -4.09
N GLY A 30 16.92 17.25 -3.15
CA GLY A 30 15.75 18.11 -3.41
C GLY A 30 14.41 17.38 -3.22
N ASP A 31 14.42 16.06 -3.12
CA ASP A 31 13.21 15.28 -2.85
C ASP A 31 12.78 15.32 -1.39
N ILE A 32 11.53 14.92 -1.15
CA ILE A 32 10.95 14.73 0.17
C ILE A 32 10.37 13.32 0.30
N VAL A 33 10.67 12.64 1.41
CA VAL A 33 10.13 11.33 1.73
C VAL A 33 9.12 11.45 2.87
N PHE A 34 7.87 11.10 2.61
CA PHE A 34 6.82 10.99 3.61
C PHE A 34 6.73 9.56 4.17
N PHE A 35 6.32 9.44 5.43
CA PHE A 35 6.15 8.16 6.12
C PHE A 35 4.72 8.03 6.66
N GLY A 36 4.13 6.84 6.52
CA GLY A 36 2.92 6.42 7.24
C GLY A 36 3.26 5.19 8.07
N ALA A 37 2.92 5.21 9.37
CA ALA A 37 3.24 4.13 10.30
C ALA A 37 2.04 3.85 11.22
N ASP A 38 1.20 2.91 10.80
CA ASP A 38 -0.03 2.48 11.48
C ASP A 38 -0.42 1.08 10.93
N LYS A 39 -1.65 0.61 11.19
CA LYS A 39 -2.26 -0.55 10.55
C LYS A 39 -2.20 -0.42 9.02
N ALA A 40 -2.09 -1.56 8.34
CA ALA A 40 -1.97 -1.62 6.87
C ALA A 40 -3.08 -0.84 6.15
N THR A 41 -4.34 -0.95 6.59
CA THR A 41 -5.47 -0.22 6.00
C THR A 41 -5.31 1.29 6.13
N VAL A 42 -4.99 1.77 7.32
CA VAL A 42 -4.78 3.21 7.61
C VAL A 42 -3.64 3.77 6.76
N VAL A 43 -2.50 3.07 6.70
CA VAL A 43 -1.34 3.52 5.92
C VAL A 43 -1.65 3.53 4.42
N ASN A 44 -2.27 2.48 3.90
CA ASN A 44 -2.62 2.37 2.48
C ASN A 44 -3.61 3.47 2.06
N GLU A 45 -4.63 3.74 2.88
CA GLU A 45 -5.61 4.80 2.61
C GLU A 45 -4.96 6.19 2.69
N ALA A 46 -4.25 6.48 3.78
CA ALA A 46 -3.66 7.80 3.99
C ALA A 46 -2.57 8.12 2.95
N LEU A 47 -1.63 7.21 2.71
CA LEU A 47 -0.57 7.42 1.71
C LEU A 47 -1.09 7.32 0.28
N GLY A 48 -2.12 6.50 0.03
CA GLY A 48 -2.81 6.46 -1.26
C GLY A 48 -3.46 7.79 -1.61
N ALA A 49 -4.19 8.38 -0.66
CA ALA A 49 -4.80 9.70 -0.81
C ALA A 49 -3.74 10.80 -0.94
N LEU A 50 -2.69 10.77 -0.11
CA LEU A 50 -1.58 11.73 -0.19
C LEU A 50 -0.87 11.67 -1.55
N ARG A 51 -0.58 10.46 -2.05
CA ARG A 51 0.05 10.24 -3.36
C ARG A 51 -0.74 10.90 -4.49
N ILE A 52 -2.06 10.69 -4.52
CA ILE A 52 -2.94 11.30 -5.52
C ILE A 52 -2.94 12.81 -5.38
N LYS A 53 -3.12 13.31 -4.16
CA LYS A 53 -3.18 14.76 -3.87
C LYS A 53 -1.89 15.48 -4.31
N VAL A 54 -0.73 14.99 -3.89
CA VAL A 54 0.58 15.57 -4.28
C VAL A 54 0.78 15.51 -5.78
N GLY A 55 0.39 14.39 -6.42
CA GLY A 55 0.46 14.25 -7.87
C GLY A 55 -0.34 15.31 -8.62
N HIS A 56 -1.52 15.69 -8.13
CA HIS A 56 -2.30 16.79 -8.70
C HIS A 56 -1.73 18.17 -8.33
N ASP A 57 -1.42 18.41 -7.06
CA ASP A 57 -0.94 19.71 -6.56
C ASP A 57 0.38 20.14 -7.26
N LEU A 58 1.22 19.16 -7.63
CA LEU A 58 2.50 19.37 -8.32
C LEU A 58 2.45 19.11 -9.84
N ASN A 59 1.27 18.85 -10.42
CA ASN A 59 1.08 18.56 -11.85
C ASN A 59 1.94 17.41 -12.39
N MET A 60 2.02 16.29 -11.67
CA MET A 60 2.86 15.13 -12.00
C MET A 60 2.15 14.06 -12.84
N LEU A 61 0.91 14.27 -13.27
CA LEU A 61 0.20 13.36 -14.17
C LEU A 61 0.85 13.37 -15.56
N THR A 62 1.13 12.19 -16.11
CA THR A 62 1.88 12.04 -17.37
C THR A 62 1.00 11.77 -18.60
N CYS A 63 -0.26 11.43 -18.39
CA CYS A 63 -1.21 11.11 -19.46
C CYS A 63 -2.63 11.47 -19.03
N GLU A 64 -3.49 11.73 -20.03
CA GLU A 64 -4.91 12.02 -19.84
C GLU A 64 -5.71 10.75 -19.53
N TRP A 65 -5.33 9.62 -20.16
CA TRP A 65 -5.99 8.33 -20.02
C TRP A 65 -4.99 7.23 -19.64
N ALA A 66 -5.27 6.53 -18.54
CA ALA A 66 -4.46 5.41 -18.03
C ALA A 66 -5.35 4.19 -17.68
N PRO A 67 -5.94 3.50 -18.67
CA PRO A 67 -6.81 2.35 -18.40
C PRO A 67 -6.00 1.16 -17.88
N MET A 68 -6.54 0.46 -16.87
CA MET A 68 -5.97 -0.77 -16.34
C MET A 68 -7.04 -1.69 -15.75
N TRP A 69 -6.68 -2.97 -15.59
CA TRP A 69 -7.45 -3.96 -14.84
C TRP A 69 -6.71 -4.33 -13.57
N VAL A 70 -7.43 -4.34 -12.45
CA VAL A 70 -6.98 -4.97 -11.22
C VAL A 70 -7.61 -6.37 -11.21
N VAL A 71 -6.80 -7.39 -11.00
CA VAL A 71 -7.19 -8.81 -10.94
C VAL A 71 -6.65 -9.43 -9.67
N ASP A 72 -6.95 -10.70 -9.41
CA ASP A 72 -6.49 -11.43 -8.22
C ASP A 72 -6.92 -10.76 -6.91
N PHE A 73 -8.18 -10.31 -6.86
CA PHE A 73 -8.77 -9.79 -5.62
C PHE A 73 -8.86 -10.90 -4.58
N PRO A 74 -8.63 -10.60 -3.28
CA PRO A 74 -8.96 -11.52 -2.21
C PRO A 74 -10.45 -11.88 -2.26
N MET A 75 -10.77 -13.11 -1.88
CA MET A 75 -12.15 -13.59 -1.85
C MET A 75 -12.96 -12.91 -0.74
N PHE A 76 -12.32 -12.66 0.41
CA PHE A 76 -12.95 -12.09 1.59
C PHE A 76 -12.12 -10.98 2.22
N GLU A 77 -12.78 -10.13 2.99
CA GLU A 77 -12.16 -9.21 3.95
C GLU A 77 -12.66 -9.51 5.37
N GLU A 78 -11.83 -9.19 6.37
CA GLU A 78 -12.16 -9.36 7.78
C GLU A 78 -12.86 -8.11 8.33
N LEU A 79 -13.99 -8.33 8.98
CA LEU A 79 -14.76 -7.31 9.70
C LEU A 79 -14.16 -7.05 11.09
N PRO A 80 -14.49 -5.90 11.73
CA PRO A 80 -13.97 -5.58 13.06
C PRO A 80 -14.30 -6.60 14.17
N ASP A 81 -15.30 -7.46 13.96
CA ASP A 81 -15.70 -8.54 14.87
C ASP A 81 -15.00 -9.88 14.58
N GLY A 82 -14.13 -9.93 13.58
CA GLY A 82 -13.39 -11.12 13.14
C GLY A 82 -14.12 -11.99 12.12
N ASN A 83 -15.35 -11.62 11.71
CA ASN A 83 -16.07 -12.35 10.67
C ASN A 83 -15.55 -12.00 9.27
N LEU A 84 -15.66 -12.94 8.33
CA LEU A 84 -15.31 -12.71 6.93
C LEU A 84 -16.54 -12.30 6.11
N THR A 85 -16.39 -11.33 5.23
CA THR A 85 -17.39 -10.95 4.23
C THR A 85 -16.78 -10.96 2.82
N ALA A 86 -17.57 -11.29 1.80
CA ALA A 86 -17.08 -11.30 0.42
C ALA A 86 -16.81 -9.87 -0.06
N ILE A 87 -15.64 -9.61 -0.65
CA ILE A 87 -15.23 -8.26 -1.08
C ILE A 87 -16.13 -7.74 -2.22
N HIS A 88 -16.55 -8.62 -3.12
CA HIS A 88 -17.44 -8.26 -4.22
C HIS A 88 -18.89 -8.68 -3.95
N HIS A 89 -19.14 -9.99 -4.00
CA HIS A 89 -20.43 -10.61 -3.64
C HIS A 89 -20.23 -12.12 -3.39
N PRO A 90 -21.12 -12.80 -2.64
CA PRO A 90 -20.93 -14.21 -2.24
C PRO A 90 -20.99 -15.23 -3.39
N PHE A 91 -21.36 -14.80 -4.61
CA PHE A 91 -21.39 -15.64 -5.80
C PHE A 91 -20.13 -15.52 -6.68
N THR A 92 -19.11 -14.79 -6.22
CA THR A 92 -17.82 -14.69 -6.94
C THR A 92 -17.13 -16.05 -6.85
N ALA A 93 -16.58 -16.54 -7.98
CA ALA A 93 -15.93 -17.84 -7.96
C ALA A 93 -14.56 -17.73 -7.26
N PRO A 94 -14.23 -18.64 -6.34
CA PRO A 94 -12.86 -18.75 -5.83
C PRO A 94 -11.93 -19.30 -6.91
N SER A 95 -10.65 -18.94 -6.81
CA SER A 95 -9.57 -19.47 -7.65
C SER A 95 -9.04 -20.83 -7.19
N CYS A 96 -9.41 -21.26 -5.98
CA CYS A 96 -9.02 -22.52 -5.34
C CYS A 96 -10.18 -23.54 -5.28
N SER A 97 -9.88 -24.76 -4.81
CA SER A 97 -10.91 -25.78 -4.59
C SER A 97 -11.79 -25.45 -3.37
N PRO A 98 -13.01 -26.02 -3.25
CA PRO A 98 -13.83 -25.85 -2.06
C PRO A 98 -13.15 -26.29 -0.76
N GLU A 99 -12.33 -27.34 -0.81
CA GLU A 99 -11.58 -27.84 0.34
C GLU A 99 -10.48 -26.85 0.77
N GLU A 100 -9.76 -26.28 -0.20
CA GLU A 100 -8.75 -25.25 0.06
C GLU A 100 -9.38 -23.97 0.61
N LEU A 101 -10.52 -23.54 0.04
CA LEU A 101 -11.26 -22.38 0.51
C LEU A 101 -11.73 -22.55 1.96
N ALA A 102 -12.19 -23.74 2.34
CA ALA A 102 -12.62 -24.02 3.71
C ALA A 102 -11.44 -24.07 4.69
N ALA A 103 -10.25 -24.48 4.22
CA ALA A 103 -9.05 -24.60 5.05
C ALA A 103 -8.38 -23.24 5.31
N ASP A 104 -8.33 -22.34 4.33
CA ASP A 104 -7.69 -21.03 4.44
C ASP A 104 -8.44 -19.94 3.66
N PRO A 105 -9.65 -19.53 4.13
CA PRO A 105 -10.47 -18.56 3.42
C PRO A 105 -9.84 -17.17 3.35
N ALA A 106 -9.06 -16.78 4.37
CA ALA A 106 -8.48 -15.43 4.46
C ALA A 106 -7.44 -15.14 3.36
N ASN A 107 -6.77 -16.18 2.84
CA ASN A 107 -5.77 -16.04 1.78
C ASN A 107 -6.29 -16.49 0.39
N ALA A 108 -7.57 -16.84 0.27
CA ALA A 108 -8.15 -17.25 -0.99
C ALA A 108 -8.32 -16.06 -1.95
N LEU A 109 -8.05 -16.29 -3.24
CA LEU A 109 -8.28 -15.32 -4.31
C LEU A 109 -9.58 -15.61 -5.06
N SER A 110 -10.14 -14.58 -5.67
CA SER A 110 -11.30 -14.66 -6.56
C SER A 110 -10.89 -14.70 -8.04
N ARG A 111 -11.77 -15.24 -8.90
CA ARG A 111 -11.64 -15.26 -10.37
C ARG A 111 -12.95 -14.92 -11.08
#